data_AF-A0A3R6ZID2-F1
#
_entry.id   AF-A0A3R6ZID2-F1
#
_cell.length_a   1.000
_cell.length_b   1.000
_cell.length_c   1.000
_cell.angle_alpha   90.00
_cell.angle_beta   90.00
_cell.angle_gamma   90.00
#
_symmetry.space_group_name_H-M   'P 1'
#
loop_
_entity.id
_entity.type
_entity.pdbx_description
1 polymer ?
#
loop_
_entity_poly.entity_id
_entity_poly.type
_entity_poly.pdbx_seq_one_letter_code
_entity_poly.pdbx_strand_id
1 'polypeptide(L)'
;MSNFCAILLILATAGLVLILLKQGMFYSTNMTYYNEEQWVSNGQTCRLTYASGFVPNSCSFAEVNVTGAVAWSSVGRQLGADVLVSNQSVVAFVTTCYITGIGRWGTLYLLVGDAEFPQCNPQGSQEVLGMTTLETVGTPEYPDGAFLLSTCSDAIPSRPASVVETNGMVRGVSASISKVFVSASDGRTEVATWDQPNYIATVNSLNRLYLMRVWVVAHCVDMLEAEIQALPGYSIGKTSRKVLSIGWENSHDVDNQAMLIAFQLFMCFASLALLSNDGLITLEGFSGLLQNKPVLTYDMIASLERRKLLLLAFVGTFLFSPLYVDVLRYTYGIEGHHYWSMSFLMMAVMMALSWMAILTLVQAVPVPSPWRNRPLCYSAPVFIYCTVILFVGVELAKGRGPTQAADFWTYIAPTLELCINGSMWTSGAYVIESDVGITPVIYIVLPDLVVCMVVAWVLSILAHKVLWGRCLLNTAWTSQNAFLNELTTPQWVTSLDLDEANAISIGNKRYCKPSLMVLLGYCTVLDKSGDKVARDVAVSFSSRESSSTVDVGRESHLAAGSLKPASKPCQETHAQYMVVSIYDLVPTITSWLRHLYQPKVVGTIHQNKFDLCKSTTRVSKPTLYQYSRGDCCG
;
A
#
# COMPACT_ATOMS: atom_id res chain seq x y z
N MET A 1 0.35 -25.73 -11.14
CA MET A 1 -0.45 -24.50 -10.91
C MET A 1 0.12 -23.58 -9.85
N SER A 2 0.71 -24.07 -8.74
CA SER A 2 1.22 -23.23 -7.64
C SER A 2 2.14 -22.08 -8.07
N ASN A 3 3.19 -22.36 -8.86
CA ASN A 3 4.15 -21.33 -9.29
C ASN A 3 3.55 -20.22 -10.17
N PHE A 4 2.57 -20.58 -11.02
CA PHE A 4 1.90 -19.61 -11.89
C PHE A 4 1.01 -18.66 -11.07
N CYS A 5 0.29 -19.21 -10.08
CA CYS A 5 -0.50 -18.40 -9.15
C CYS A 5 0.38 -17.46 -8.33
N ALA A 6 1.55 -17.94 -7.90
CA ALA A 6 2.54 -17.14 -7.18
C ALA A 6 3.07 -15.96 -8.03
N ILE A 7 3.45 -16.19 -9.29
CA ILE A 7 3.91 -15.13 -10.20
C ILE A 7 2.79 -14.11 -10.45
N LEU A 8 1.56 -14.56 -10.72
CA LEU A 8 0.41 -13.67 -10.90
C LEU A 8 0.14 -12.81 -9.65
N LEU A 9 0.26 -13.38 -8.46
CA LEU A 9 0.06 -12.67 -7.20
C LEU A 9 1.10 -11.58 -6.98
N ILE A 10 2.35 -11.81 -7.39
CA ILE A 10 3.40 -10.80 -7.35
C ILE A 10 3.14 -9.69 -8.37
N LEU A 11 2.75 -10.02 -9.60
CA LEU A 11 2.40 -9.02 -10.60
C LEU A 11 1.18 -8.20 -10.16
N ALA A 12 0.19 -8.84 -9.55
CA ALA A 12 -0.96 -8.17 -8.94
C ALA A 12 -0.53 -7.23 -7.81
N THR A 13 0.44 -7.63 -7.00
CA THR A 13 1.03 -6.78 -5.95
C THR A 13 1.69 -5.54 -6.56
N ALA A 14 2.51 -5.70 -7.60
CA ALA A 14 3.14 -4.57 -8.28
C ALA A 14 2.10 -3.62 -8.91
N GLY A 15 1.07 -4.18 -9.55
CA GLY A 15 -0.06 -3.41 -10.08
C GLY A 15 -0.80 -2.65 -8.98
N LEU A 16 -1.04 -3.27 -7.83
CA LEU A 16 -1.70 -2.64 -6.68
C LEU A 16 -0.89 -1.46 -6.12
N VAL A 17 0.43 -1.61 -5.98
CA VAL A 17 1.32 -0.50 -5.58
C VAL A 17 1.23 0.65 -6.58
N LEU A 18 1.27 0.37 -7.88
CA LEU A 18 1.16 1.41 -8.92
C LEU A 18 -0.19 2.12 -8.90
N ILE A 19 -1.28 1.38 -8.68
CA ILE A 19 -2.63 1.93 -8.54
C ILE A 19 -2.69 2.88 -7.35
N LEU A 20 -2.18 2.47 -6.19
CA LEU A 20 -2.18 3.33 -5.00
C LEU A 20 -1.31 4.57 -5.21
N LEU A 21 -0.11 4.43 -5.77
CA LEU A 21 0.74 5.58 -6.09
C LEU A 21 0.05 6.57 -7.05
N LYS A 22 -0.74 6.07 -8.01
CA LYS A 22 -1.54 6.93 -8.90
C LYS A 22 -2.63 7.69 -8.15
N GLN A 23 -3.18 7.14 -7.07
CA GLN A 23 -4.14 7.82 -6.19
C GLN A 23 -3.51 8.80 -5.19
N GLY A 24 -2.26 9.22 -5.43
CA GLY A 24 -1.66 10.31 -4.66
C GLY A 24 -1.26 9.93 -3.23
N MET A 25 -0.80 8.69 -2.97
CA MET A 25 -0.41 8.28 -1.61
C MET A 25 0.63 9.20 -0.96
N PHE A 26 1.53 9.83 -1.72
CA PHE A 26 2.54 10.72 -1.16
C PHE A 26 2.21 12.21 -1.29
N TYR A 27 1.35 12.54 -2.23
CA TYR A 27 0.84 13.90 -2.44
C TYR A 27 -0.52 13.79 -3.12
N SER A 28 -1.52 14.47 -2.58
CA SER A 28 -2.81 14.60 -3.23
C SER A 28 -3.38 15.99 -2.99
N THR A 29 -4.11 16.48 -3.99
CA THR A 29 -4.89 17.73 -3.94
C THR A 29 -6.26 17.45 -4.53
N ASN A 30 -7.33 17.84 -3.83
CA ASN A 30 -8.71 17.71 -4.28
C ASN A 30 -9.52 18.95 -3.90
N MET A 31 -10.34 19.45 -4.83
CA MET A 31 -11.23 20.58 -4.57
C MET A 31 -12.62 20.07 -4.17
N THR A 32 -13.17 20.59 -3.08
CA THR A 32 -14.54 20.31 -2.62
C THR A 32 -15.30 21.60 -2.38
N TYR A 33 -16.55 21.68 -2.82
CA TYR A 33 -17.43 22.82 -2.52
C TYR A 33 -18.86 22.31 -2.31
N TYR A 34 -19.63 23.08 -1.55
CA TYR A 34 -21.01 22.76 -1.20
C TYR A 34 -21.98 23.70 -1.90
N ASN A 35 -23.00 23.14 -2.54
CA ASN A 35 -24.03 23.93 -3.20
C ASN A 35 -24.91 24.65 -2.18
N GLU A 36 -25.46 25.80 -2.57
CA GLU A 36 -26.37 26.62 -1.75
C GLU A 36 -27.64 25.87 -1.31
N GLU A 37 -28.00 24.77 -1.98
CA GLU A 37 -29.09 23.88 -1.56
C GLU A 37 -28.96 23.35 -0.12
N GLN A 38 -27.72 23.17 0.34
CA GLN A 38 -27.42 22.60 1.66
C GLN A 38 -27.35 23.69 2.75
N TRP A 39 -27.45 24.96 2.37
CA TRP A 39 -27.25 26.07 3.28
C TRP A 39 -28.52 26.35 4.08
N VAL A 40 -28.32 26.59 5.37
CA VAL A 40 -29.40 26.92 6.31
C VAL A 40 -29.24 28.38 6.76
N SER A 41 -30.35 29.09 6.88
CA SER A 41 -30.34 30.47 7.39
C SER A 41 -30.11 30.49 8.90
N ASN A 42 -29.12 31.27 9.35
CA ASN A 42 -28.89 31.58 10.76
C ASN A 42 -29.48 32.95 11.13
N GLY A 43 -29.53 33.90 10.19
CA GLY A 43 -30.08 35.23 10.42
C GLY A 43 -30.09 36.13 9.19
N GLN A 44 -30.97 37.12 9.19
CA GLN A 44 -31.18 38.10 8.11
C GLN A 44 -31.51 39.47 8.71
N THR A 45 -30.66 39.96 9.62
CA THR A 45 -30.91 41.26 10.27
C THR A 45 -29.77 42.26 10.12
N CYS A 46 -28.53 41.75 10.00
CA CYS A 46 -27.35 42.58 9.83
C CYS A 46 -27.43 43.49 8.60
N ARG A 47 -27.21 44.79 8.82
CA ARG A 47 -27.05 45.79 7.77
C ARG A 47 -25.60 46.24 7.73
N LEU A 48 -25.06 46.48 6.54
CA LEU A 48 -23.66 46.74 6.31
C LEU A 48 -23.46 48.10 5.63
N THR A 49 -22.47 48.86 6.07
CA THR A 49 -22.02 50.09 5.42
C THR A 49 -20.50 50.12 5.34
N TYR A 50 -19.96 50.86 4.37
CA TYR A 50 -18.52 50.99 4.20
C TYR A 50 -17.86 51.67 5.41
N ALA A 51 -18.50 52.69 5.99
CA ALA A 51 -17.89 53.53 7.03
C ALA A 51 -17.87 52.88 8.42
N SER A 52 -18.93 52.15 8.80
CA SER A 52 -19.05 51.57 10.14
C SER A 52 -18.95 50.05 10.19
N GLY A 53 -18.89 49.37 9.04
CA GLY A 53 -19.13 47.92 8.98
C GLY A 53 -20.60 47.63 9.27
N PHE A 54 -20.89 46.71 10.20
CA PHE A 54 -22.26 46.46 10.64
C PHE A 54 -22.89 47.71 11.26
N VAL A 55 -24.11 48.04 10.83
CA VAL A 55 -24.87 49.16 11.40
C VAL A 55 -25.20 48.82 12.86
N PRO A 56 -24.98 49.75 13.81
CA PRO A 56 -25.27 49.51 15.22
C PRO A 56 -26.70 49.00 15.44
N ASN A 57 -26.84 47.94 16.24
CA ASN A 57 -28.12 47.28 16.58
C ASN A 57 -28.91 46.72 15.38
N SER A 58 -28.29 46.56 14.21
CA SER A 58 -28.95 45.90 13.07
C SER A 58 -28.90 44.38 13.19
N CYS A 59 -27.78 43.83 13.65
CA CYS A 59 -27.59 42.39 13.81
C CYS A 59 -28.33 41.83 15.04
N SER A 60 -28.85 40.62 14.89
CA SER A 60 -29.53 39.86 15.94
C SER A 60 -28.52 39.29 16.94
N PHE A 61 -28.99 38.98 18.15
CA PHE A 61 -28.15 38.32 19.15
C PHE A 61 -27.59 36.97 18.65
N ALA A 62 -28.38 36.21 17.89
CA ALA A 62 -27.96 34.93 17.34
C ALA A 62 -26.80 35.07 16.34
N GLU A 63 -26.81 36.11 15.49
CA GLU A 63 -25.72 36.39 14.55
C GLU A 63 -24.46 36.88 15.28
N VAL A 64 -24.62 37.80 16.23
CA VAL A 64 -23.48 38.33 17.01
C VAL A 64 -22.81 37.24 17.86
N ASN A 65 -23.59 36.29 18.38
CA ASN A 65 -23.09 35.24 19.26
C ASN A 65 -22.18 34.23 18.53
N VAL A 66 -22.21 34.17 17.19
CA VAL A 66 -21.39 33.22 16.41
C VAL A 66 -19.90 33.35 16.70
N THR A 67 -19.42 34.59 16.86
CA THR A 67 -18.00 34.89 17.17
C THR A 67 -17.83 35.70 18.46
N GLY A 68 -18.93 36.18 19.05
CA GLY A 68 -18.92 37.17 20.12
C GLY A 68 -18.86 38.60 19.59
N ALA A 69 -19.31 39.57 20.40
CA ALA A 69 -19.54 40.94 19.96
C ALA A 69 -18.31 41.67 19.42
N VAL A 70 -17.14 41.44 20.04
CA VAL A 70 -15.88 42.11 19.66
C VAL A 70 -15.45 41.66 18.26
N ALA A 71 -15.26 40.35 18.07
CA ALA A 71 -14.88 39.77 16.78
C ALA A 71 -15.94 40.06 15.71
N TRP A 72 -17.23 39.89 16.01
CA TRP A 72 -18.32 40.15 15.06
C TRP A 72 -18.32 41.58 14.52
N SER A 73 -18.04 42.57 15.38
CA SER A 73 -17.94 43.97 14.96
C SER A 73 -16.80 44.20 13.95
N SER A 74 -15.66 43.51 14.14
CA SER A 74 -14.51 43.56 13.24
C SER A 74 -14.75 42.78 11.96
N VAL A 75 -15.44 41.63 12.01
CA VAL A 75 -15.95 40.90 10.83
C VAL A 75 -16.76 41.84 9.95
N GLY A 76 -17.71 42.58 10.53
CA GLY A 76 -18.51 43.55 9.78
C GLY A 76 -17.71 44.69 9.17
N ARG A 77 -16.72 45.22 9.89
CA ARG A 77 -15.85 46.28 9.36
C ARG A 77 -15.02 45.77 8.17
N GLN A 78 -14.45 44.57 8.29
CA GLN A 78 -13.66 43.97 7.22
C GLN A 78 -14.53 43.62 6.01
N LEU A 79 -15.69 42.99 6.22
CA LEU A 79 -16.64 42.66 5.16
C LEU A 79 -17.08 43.91 4.39
N GLY A 80 -17.35 45.01 5.10
CA GLY A 80 -17.68 46.29 4.50
C GLY A 80 -16.56 46.85 3.62
N ALA A 81 -15.31 46.72 4.06
CA ALA A 81 -14.14 47.16 3.30
C ALA A 81 -13.86 46.27 2.07
N ASP A 82 -14.11 44.96 2.16
CA ASP A 82 -13.85 43.99 1.09
C ASP A 82 -14.92 44.05 -0.02
N VAL A 83 -16.19 44.24 0.35
CA VAL A 83 -17.34 44.10 -0.56
C VAL A 83 -17.86 45.45 -1.08
N LEU A 84 -17.83 46.51 -0.26
CA LEU A 84 -18.38 47.80 -0.64
C LEU A 84 -17.28 48.69 -1.23
N VAL A 85 -17.48 49.13 -2.48
CA VAL A 85 -16.60 50.13 -3.10
C VAL A 85 -16.73 51.45 -2.33
N SER A 86 -15.59 52.00 -1.90
CA SER A 86 -15.52 53.24 -1.11
C SER A 86 -16.35 54.38 -1.74
N ASN A 87 -17.06 55.16 -0.90
CA ASN A 87 -17.93 56.32 -1.21
C ASN A 87 -19.43 56.10 -1.47
N GLN A 88 -19.98 54.91 -1.28
CA GLN A 88 -21.43 54.73 -1.34
C GLN A 88 -22.06 54.79 0.06
N SER A 89 -23.00 55.72 0.28
CA SER A 89 -23.90 55.76 1.45
C SER A 89 -24.99 54.67 1.38
N VAL A 90 -24.70 53.57 0.68
CA VAL A 90 -25.63 52.47 0.41
C VAL A 90 -25.57 51.53 1.60
N VAL A 91 -26.74 51.23 2.15
CA VAL A 91 -26.90 50.22 3.18
C VAL A 91 -27.09 48.89 2.47
N ALA A 92 -26.12 48.00 2.63
CA ALA A 92 -26.20 46.63 2.14
C ALA A 92 -26.86 45.72 3.19
N PHE A 93 -27.41 44.60 2.73
CA PHE A 93 -28.17 43.64 3.52
C PHE A 93 -27.37 42.34 3.61
N VAL A 94 -27.07 41.89 4.82
CA VAL A 94 -26.24 40.70 5.04
C VAL A 94 -27.12 39.56 5.54
N THR A 95 -27.12 38.47 4.78
CA THR A 95 -27.71 37.21 5.20
C THR A 95 -26.61 36.30 5.73
N THR A 96 -26.84 35.79 6.93
CA THR A 96 -25.96 34.83 7.59
C THR A 96 -26.49 33.42 7.34
N CYS A 97 -25.71 32.62 6.62
CA CYS A 97 -25.99 31.22 6.31
C CYS A 97 -24.96 30.32 6.98
N TYR A 98 -25.26 29.03 7.10
CA TYR A 98 -24.29 28.06 7.57
C TYR A 98 -24.51 26.69 6.93
N ILE A 99 -23.44 25.91 6.93
CA ILE A 99 -23.48 24.48 6.67
C ILE A 99 -22.81 23.75 7.82
N THR A 100 -23.27 22.54 8.08
CA THR A 100 -22.68 21.63 9.06
C THR A 100 -22.35 20.32 8.38
N GLY A 101 -21.20 19.75 8.73
CA GLY A 101 -20.74 18.48 8.18
C GLY A 101 -20.60 17.40 9.26
N ILE A 102 -19.88 16.35 8.88
CA ILE A 102 -19.57 15.24 9.76
C ILE A 102 -18.66 15.74 10.89
N GLY A 103 -18.87 15.22 12.11
CA GLY A 103 -17.91 15.43 13.18
C GLY A 103 -17.94 16.81 13.86
N ARG A 104 -19.10 17.47 13.94
CA ARG A 104 -19.24 18.83 14.50
C ARG A 104 -18.47 19.91 13.73
N TRP A 105 -18.05 19.63 12.50
CA TRP A 105 -17.55 20.66 11.60
C TRP A 105 -18.70 21.57 11.13
N GLY A 106 -18.46 22.87 11.11
CA GLY A 106 -19.39 23.85 10.57
C GLY A 106 -18.67 25.10 10.08
N THR A 107 -19.28 25.77 9.12
CA THR A 107 -18.77 27.05 8.58
C THR A 107 -19.94 27.99 8.33
N LEU A 108 -19.67 29.28 8.45
CA LEU A 108 -20.64 30.35 8.28
C LEU A 108 -20.37 31.06 6.95
N TYR A 109 -21.43 31.39 6.23
CA TYR A 109 -21.39 32.21 5.03
C TYR A 109 -22.10 33.53 5.26
N LEU A 110 -21.50 34.62 4.77
CA LEU A 110 -22.09 35.95 4.76
C LEU A 110 -22.35 36.35 3.31
N LEU A 111 -23.63 36.40 2.93
CA LEU A 111 -24.10 36.85 1.62
C LEU A 111 -24.50 38.31 1.70
N VAL A 112 -23.96 39.14 0.82
CA VAL A 112 -24.20 40.59 0.84
C VAL A 112 -25.03 41.00 -0.37
N GLY A 113 -26.27 41.45 -0.13
CA GLY A 113 -27.15 42.04 -1.14
C GLY A 113 -27.16 43.57 -1.04
N ASP A 114 -27.51 44.26 -2.12
CA ASP A 114 -27.55 45.73 -2.15
C ASP A 114 -28.95 46.32 -1.93
N ALA A 115 -30.01 45.57 -2.28
CA ALA A 115 -31.40 46.01 -2.18
C ALA A 115 -32.21 45.25 -1.11
N GLU A 116 -31.92 43.97 -0.93
CA GLU A 116 -32.62 43.08 0.00
C GLU A 116 -31.69 42.00 0.56
N PHE A 117 -32.14 41.28 1.58
CA PHE A 117 -31.41 40.14 2.16
C PHE A 117 -31.36 38.97 1.18
N PRO A 118 -30.17 38.54 0.70
CA PRO A 118 -30.06 37.35 -0.15
C PRO A 118 -30.60 36.10 0.54
N GLN A 119 -31.01 35.10 -0.21
CA GLN A 119 -31.45 33.82 0.34
C GLN A 119 -30.27 32.86 0.49
N CYS A 120 -30.24 32.05 1.54
CA CYS A 120 -29.19 31.02 1.70
C CYS A 120 -29.32 29.89 0.68
N ASN A 121 -30.56 29.57 0.30
CA ASN A 121 -30.91 28.52 -0.65
C ASN A 121 -31.90 29.13 -1.66
N PRO A 122 -31.42 29.92 -2.63
CA PRO A 122 -32.29 30.56 -3.63
C PRO A 122 -32.91 29.53 -4.58
N GLN A 123 -34.00 29.92 -5.22
CA GLN A 123 -34.55 29.21 -6.38
C GLN A 123 -34.30 30.07 -7.61
N GLY A 124 -33.39 29.63 -8.49
CA GLY A 124 -32.86 30.41 -9.60
C GLY A 124 -31.65 31.28 -9.20
N SER A 125 -31.26 32.19 -10.09
CA SER A 125 -30.13 33.09 -9.86
C SER A 125 -30.54 34.28 -8.99
N GLN A 126 -29.70 34.64 -8.02
CA GLN A 126 -29.83 35.86 -7.21
C GLN A 126 -28.58 36.73 -7.32
N GLU A 127 -28.75 38.05 -7.34
CA GLU A 127 -27.62 39.00 -7.43
C GLU A 127 -27.07 39.32 -6.04
N VAL A 128 -25.74 39.27 -5.88
CA VAL A 128 -25.04 39.64 -4.65
C VAL A 128 -23.82 40.51 -4.96
N LEU A 129 -23.42 41.31 -3.98
CA LEU A 129 -22.20 42.12 -4.01
C LEU A 129 -20.95 41.30 -3.62
N GLY A 130 -21.14 40.23 -2.86
CA GLY A 130 -20.05 39.36 -2.45
C GLY A 130 -20.52 38.22 -1.57
N MET A 131 -19.64 37.24 -1.41
CA MET A 131 -19.82 36.04 -0.61
C MET A 131 -18.57 35.84 0.25
N THR A 132 -18.74 35.59 1.55
CA THR A 132 -17.62 35.40 2.48
C THR A 132 -17.82 34.14 3.29
N THR A 133 -16.80 33.31 3.43
CA THR A 133 -16.77 32.28 4.48
C THR A 133 -16.11 32.85 5.73
N LEU A 134 -16.69 32.49 6.88
CA LEU A 134 -16.15 32.78 8.19
C LEU A 134 -15.85 31.46 8.89
N GLU A 135 -14.56 31.23 9.09
CA GLU A 135 -13.99 30.01 9.64
C GLU A 135 -13.14 30.33 10.87
N THR A 136 -12.61 29.31 11.53
CA THR A 136 -11.61 29.46 12.59
C THR A 136 -10.26 28.94 12.09
N VAL A 137 -9.16 29.48 12.59
CA VAL A 137 -7.80 29.07 12.22
C VAL A 137 -6.87 29.12 13.42
N GLY A 138 -5.95 28.18 13.52
CA GLY A 138 -4.84 28.21 14.47
C GLY A 138 -3.53 28.51 13.76
N THR A 139 -2.80 29.53 14.18
CA THR A 139 -1.42 29.80 13.72
C THR A 139 -0.49 30.05 14.91
N PRO A 140 0.84 30.00 14.75
CA PRO A 140 1.77 30.36 15.82
C PRO A 140 1.54 31.77 16.40
N GLU A 141 1.04 32.70 15.60
CA GLU A 141 0.69 34.07 15.99
C GLU A 141 -0.63 34.13 16.77
N TYR A 142 -1.55 33.18 16.50
CA TYR A 142 -2.85 33.04 17.16
C TYR A 142 -2.99 31.64 17.79
N PRO A 143 -2.27 31.35 18.89
CA PRO A 143 -2.25 30.01 19.50
C PRO A 143 -3.61 29.60 20.10
N ASP A 144 -4.38 30.56 20.61
CA ASP A 144 -5.76 30.34 21.08
C ASP A 144 -6.79 30.34 19.94
N GLY A 145 -6.33 30.47 18.70
CA GLY A 145 -7.16 30.57 17.50
C GLY A 145 -7.58 32.00 17.15
N ALA A 146 -7.87 32.21 15.87
CA ALA A 146 -8.48 33.41 15.33
C ALA A 146 -9.62 33.02 14.37
N PHE A 147 -10.48 33.97 14.04
CA PHE A 147 -11.41 33.80 12.92
C PHE A 147 -10.72 34.13 11.60
N LEU A 148 -11.03 33.41 10.54
CA LEU A 148 -10.53 33.65 9.20
C LEU A 148 -11.70 34.00 8.29
N LEU A 149 -11.68 35.22 7.75
CA LEU A 149 -12.62 35.64 6.71
C LEU A 149 -11.97 35.37 5.36
N SER A 150 -12.66 34.66 4.47
CA SER A 150 -12.28 34.51 3.07
C SER A 150 -13.38 35.09 2.17
N THR A 151 -13.12 36.26 1.57
CA THR A 151 -14.13 37.07 0.88
C THR A 151 -13.96 37.04 -0.64
N CYS A 152 -14.99 36.55 -1.33
CA CYS A 152 -15.18 36.69 -2.78
C CYS A 152 -16.01 37.93 -3.07
N SER A 153 -15.34 39.02 -3.44
CA SER A 153 -15.97 40.31 -3.73
C SER A 153 -16.25 40.48 -5.22
N ASP A 154 -17.47 40.87 -5.57
CA ASP A 154 -17.82 41.24 -6.96
C ASP A 154 -17.21 42.60 -7.37
N ALA A 155 -16.88 43.44 -6.38
CA ALA A 155 -16.23 44.72 -6.60
C ALA A 155 -14.78 44.61 -7.07
N ILE A 156 -14.12 43.48 -6.77
CA ILE A 156 -12.71 43.25 -7.11
C ILE A 156 -12.63 42.38 -8.36
N PRO A 157 -11.97 42.84 -9.44
CA PRO A 157 -11.78 42.03 -10.64
C PRO A 157 -11.09 40.69 -10.31
N SER A 158 -11.75 39.58 -10.63
CA SER A 158 -11.20 38.23 -10.43
C SER A 158 -9.97 38.03 -11.33
N ARG A 159 -8.82 37.73 -10.70
CA ARG A 159 -7.59 37.31 -11.37
C ARG A 159 -7.60 35.79 -11.49
N PRO A 160 -7.48 35.21 -12.70
CA PRO A 160 -7.54 33.78 -12.86
C PRO A 160 -6.31 33.10 -12.24
N ALA A 161 -6.56 32.04 -11.49
CA ALA A 161 -5.60 31.06 -11.01
C ALA A 161 -6.18 29.66 -11.20
N SER A 162 -5.39 28.63 -10.92
CA SER A 162 -5.85 27.25 -11.11
C SER A 162 -5.27 26.32 -10.08
N VAL A 163 -6.08 25.37 -9.63
CA VAL A 163 -5.67 24.23 -8.80
C VAL A 163 -5.68 22.98 -9.67
N VAL A 164 -4.62 22.18 -9.60
CA VAL A 164 -4.53 20.90 -10.31
C VAL A 164 -4.85 19.79 -9.32
N GLU A 165 -5.96 19.09 -9.56
CA GLU A 165 -6.37 17.95 -8.75
C GLU A 165 -5.52 16.70 -9.04
N THR A 166 -5.51 15.75 -8.11
CA THR A 166 -4.76 14.48 -8.20
C THR A 166 -5.14 13.66 -9.43
N ASN A 167 -6.41 13.74 -9.86
CA ASN A 167 -6.92 13.08 -11.06
C ASN A 167 -6.46 13.75 -12.38
N GLY A 168 -5.73 14.87 -12.30
CA GLY A 168 -5.27 15.67 -13.45
C GLY A 168 -6.25 16.75 -13.93
N MET A 169 -7.42 16.88 -13.30
CA MET A 169 -8.39 17.93 -13.59
C MET A 169 -7.84 19.28 -13.15
N VAL A 170 -8.04 20.31 -13.97
CA VAL A 170 -7.65 21.68 -13.65
C VAL A 170 -8.91 22.47 -13.29
N ARG A 171 -8.99 22.95 -12.05
CA ARG A 171 -10.07 23.80 -11.57
C ARG A 171 -9.65 25.27 -11.63
N GLY A 172 -10.51 26.11 -12.20
CA GLY A 172 -10.35 27.56 -12.16
C GLY A 172 -10.67 28.10 -10.77
N VAL A 173 -9.80 28.94 -10.23
CA VAL A 173 -10.02 29.65 -8.96
C VAL A 173 -9.60 31.11 -9.09
N SER A 174 -10.06 31.96 -8.19
CA SER A 174 -9.65 33.37 -8.14
C SER A 174 -8.43 33.59 -7.24
N ALA A 175 -7.42 34.26 -7.78
CA ALA A 175 -6.32 34.85 -7.01
C ALA A 175 -6.71 36.16 -6.30
N SER A 176 -7.94 36.67 -6.51
CA SER A 176 -8.42 37.92 -5.93
C SER A 176 -9.23 37.74 -4.63
N ILE A 177 -9.29 36.54 -4.06
CA ILE A 177 -9.93 36.32 -2.76
C ILE A 177 -9.20 37.09 -1.66
N SER A 178 -9.93 37.86 -0.86
CA SER A 178 -9.37 38.53 0.33
C SER A 178 -9.37 37.54 1.49
N LYS A 179 -8.26 37.45 2.23
CA LYS A 179 -8.15 36.62 3.44
C LYS A 179 -7.67 37.46 4.61
N VAL A 180 -8.42 37.46 5.71
CA VAL A 180 -8.13 38.31 6.87
C VAL A 180 -8.39 37.56 8.16
N PHE A 181 -7.39 37.54 9.04
CA PHE A 181 -7.53 37.10 10.41
C PHE A 181 -8.30 38.14 11.23
N VAL A 182 -9.21 37.68 12.08
CA VAL A 182 -9.87 38.49 13.12
C VAL A 182 -9.62 37.81 14.45
N SER A 183 -8.84 38.48 15.30
CA SER A 183 -8.56 38.01 16.65
C SER A 183 -9.85 37.92 17.48
N ALA A 184 -10.03 36.80 18.18
CA ALA A 184 -11.22 36.55 18.98
C ALA A 184 -11.30 37.45 20.23
N SER A 185 -10.15 37.86 20.78
CA SER A 185 -10.07 38.57 22.06
C SER A 185 -10.18 40.10 21.94
N ASP A 186 -9.51 40.68 20.96
CA ASP A 186 -9.41 42.14 20.77
C ASP A 186 -10.01 42.63 19.43
N GLY A 187 -10.42 41.71 18.55
CA GLY A 187 -11.00 42.05 17.25
C GLY A 187 -9.99 42.69 16.28
N ARG A 188 -8.68 42.59 16.54
CA ARG A 188 -7.66 43.08 15.60
C ARG A 188 -7.72 42.31 14.29
N THR A 189 -7.59 43.03 13.18
CA THR A 189 -7.53 42.44 11.84
C THR A 189 -6.11 42.38 11.31
N GLU A 190 -5.78 41.31 10.59
CA GLU A 190 -4.50 41.13 9.92
C GLU A 190 -4.69 40.41 8.59
N VAL A 191 -4.08 40.92 7.51
CA VAL A 191 -4.21 40.32 6.18
C VAL A 191 -3.42 39.01 6.15
N ALA A 192 -4.06 37.95 5.71
CA ALA A 192 -3.46 36.64 5.52
C ALA A 192 -3.00 36.45 4.07
N THR A 193 -2.17 35.44 3.83
CA THR A 193 -1.74 35.08 2.47
C THR A 193 -2.87 34.42 1.69
N TRP A 194 -2.79 34.47 0.35
CA TRP A 194 -3.78 33.81 -0.52
C TRP A 194 -3.89 32.30 -0.27
N ASP A 195 -2.76 31.65 0.02
CA ASP A 195 -2.62 30.23 0.34
C ASP A 195 -2.79 29.90 1.83
N GLN A 196 -3.24 30.86 2.66
CA GLN A 196 -3.41 30.64 4.09
C GLN A 196 -4.35 29.45 4.35
N PRO A 197 -3.87 28.39 5.03
CA PRO A 197 -4.71 27.27 5.42
C PRO A 197 -5.60 27.62 6.62
N ASN A 198 -6.83 27.12 6.61
CA ASN A 198 -7.75 27.19 7.74
C ASN A 198 -7.59 25.97 8.67
N TYR A 199 -7.23 24.81 8.12
CA TYR A 199 -6.96 23.57 8.85
C TYR A 199 -5.53 23.09 8.57
N ILE A 200 -4.84 22.62 9.62
CA ILE A 200 -3.55 21.93 9.49
C ILE A 200 -3.57 20.74 10.45
N ALA A 201 -3.19 19.56 9.96
CA ALA A 201 -2.95 18.39 10.78
C ALA A 201 -1.70 17.64 10.33
N THR A 202 -1.10 16.90 11.26
CA THR A 202 0.06 16.05 10.96
C THR A 202 -0.17 14.62 11.42
N VAL A 203 0.35 13.66 10.65
CA VAL A 203 0.28 12.23 10.95
C VAL A 203 1.68 11.62 10.84
N ASN A 204 2.11 10.93 11.88
CA ASN A 204 3.45 10.32 11.95
C ASN A 204 3.38 8.79 11.82
N SER A 205 2.97 8.31 10.64
CA SER A 205 2.71 6.88 10.39
C SER A 205 3.95 6.00 10.30
N LEU A 206 5.07 6.59 9.86
CA LEU A 206 6.36 5.90 9.73
C LEU A 206 7.34 6.41 10.77
N ASN A 207 7.87 7.62 10.54
CA ASN A 207 8.73 8.36 11.44
C ASN A 207 8.73 9.84 11.05
N ARG A 208 9.39 10.68 11.85
CA ARG A 208 9.39 12.14 11.66
C ARG A 208 10.03 12.60 10.33
N LEU A 209 10.86 11.78 9.69
CA LEU A 209 11.44 12.08 8.37
C LEU A 209 10.40 12.02 7.25
N TYR A 210 9.33 11.24 7.45
CA TYR A 210 8.25 11.00 6.49
C TYR A 210 6.91 11.45 7.07
N LEU A 211 6.90 12.60 7.73
CA LEU A 211 5.70 13.16 8.32
C LEU A 211 4.70 13.53 7.22
N MET A 212 3.47 13.06 7.35
CA MET A 212 2.36 13.48 6.49
C MET A 212 1.75 14.76 7.07
N ARG A 213 1.56 15.77 6.23
CA ARG A 213 0.86 17.01 6.57
C ARG A 213 -0.37 17.14 5.71
N VAL A 214 -1.51 17.43 6.32
CA VAL A 214 -2.76 17.74 5.65
C VAL A 214 -3.10 19.18 5.93
N TRP A 215 -3.55 19.89 4.91
CA TRP A 215 -4.03 21.24 5.06
C TRP A 215 -5.22 21.49 4.15
N VAL A 216 -6.01 22.48 4.52
CA VAL A 216 -7.19 22.90 3.78
C VAL A 216 -7.10 24.40 3.52
N VAL A 217 -7.46 24.85 2.32
CA VAL A 217 -7.41 26.26 1.90
C VAL A 217 -8.70 26.64 1.18
N ALA A 218 -9.40 27.68 1.66
CA ALA A 218 -10.59 28.20 0.98
C ALA A 218 -10.21 29.07 -0.24
N HIS A 219 -10.95 28.93 -1.34
CA HIS A 219 -10.79 29.65 -2.60
C HIS A 219 -12.13 30.04 -3.21
N CYS A 220 -12.17 31.13 -3.99
CA CYS A 220 -13.30 31.42 -4.86
C CYS A 220 -13.19 30.54 -6.11
N VAL A 221 -14.17 29.67 -6.35
CA VAL A 221 -14.17 28.70 -7.44
C VAL A 221 -14.89 29.26 -8.65
N ASP A 222 -14.26 29.17 -9.83
CA ASP A 222 -14.93 29.41 -11.10
C ASP A 222 -15.67 28.11 -11.51
N MET A 223 -16.98 28.06 -11.27
CA MET A 223 -17.82 26.91 -11.62
C MET A 223 -17.94 26.73 -13.15
N LEU A 224 -18.01 25.47 -13.60
CA LEU A 224 -18.21 25.15 -15.01
C LEU A 224 -19.68 25.35 -15.41
N GLU A 225 -19.94 25.74 -16.65
CA GLU A 225 -21.31 26.00 -17.15
C GLU A 225 -22.24 24.79 -16.99
N ALA A 226 -21.73 23.58 -17.21
CA ALA A 226 -22.49 22.34 -17.03
C ALA A 226 -22.89 22.10 -15.56
N GLU A 227 -22.05 22.51 -14.61
CA GLU A 227 -22.34 22.40 -13.17
C GLU A 227 -23.43 23.41 -12.78
N ILE A 228 -23.35 24.64 -13.28
CA ILE A 228 -24.33 25.71 -13.04
C ILE A 228 -25.72 25.31 -13.53
N GLN A 229 -25.82 24.67 -14.70
CA GLN A 229 -27.11 24.21 -15.26
C GLN A 229 -27.79 23.13 -14.41
N ALA A 230 -27.02 22.41 -13.58
CA ALA A 230 -27.56 21.38 -12.69
C ALA A 230 -28.04 21.95 -11.34
N LEU A 231 -27.74 23.22 -11.02
CA LEU A 231 -28.12 23.84 -9.76
C LEU A 231 -29.56 24.39 -9.81
N PRO A 232 -30.39 24.15 -8.77
CA PRO A 232 -31.73 24.72 -8.66
C PRO A 232 -31.70 26.22 -8.36
N GLY A 233 -30.60 26.73 -7.77
CA GLY A 233 -30.36 28.14 -7.53
C GLY A 233 -28.92 28.42 -7.14
N TYR A 234 -28.47 29.67 -7.35
CA TYR A 234 -27.09 30.09 -7.12
C TYR A 234 -26.96 31.62 -7.03
N SER A 235 -25.91 32.09 -6.35
CA SER A 235 -25.57 33.51 -6.29
C SER A 235 -24.65 33.96 -7.43
N ILE A 236 -24.98 35.09 -8.06
CA ILE A 236 -24.16 35.74 -9.08
C ILE A 236 -23.72 37.13 -8.63
N GLY A 237 -22.49 37.50 -8.99
CA GLY A 237 -21.98 38.85 -8.81
C GLY A 237 -22.81 39.85 -9.61
N LYS A 238 -23.27 40.92 -8.96
CA LYS A 238 -24.13 41.94 -9.58
C LYS A 238 -23.48 42.59 -10.82
N THR A 239 -22.20 42.92 -10.72
CA THR A 239 -21.39 43.63 -11.72
C THR A 239 -20.71 42.67 -12.67
N SER A 240 -20.06 41.63 -12.13
CA SER A 240 -19.28 40.68 -12.95
C SER A 240 -20.15 39.66 -13.67
N ARG A 241 -21.39 39.42 -13.19
CA ARG A 241 -22.30 38.36 -13.65
C ARG A 241 -21.71 36.95 -13.55
N LYS A 242 -20.65 36.78 -12.77
CA LYS A 242 -20.04 35.47 -12.50
C LYS A 242 -20.72 34.80 -11.31
N VAL A 243 -20.82 33.47 -11.34
CA VAL A 243 -21.25 32.71 -10.18
C VAL A 243 -20.21 32.86 -9.08
N LEU A 244 -20.67 33.20 -7.87
CA LEU A 244 -19.83 33.27 -6.69
C LEU A 244 -19.98 31.95 -5.93
N SER A 245 -18.88 31.25 -5.76
CA SER A 245 -18.83 30.01 -4.99
C SER A 245 -17.51 29.93 -4.25
N ILE A 246 -17.53 29.40 -3.03
CA ILE A 246 -16.34 29.14 -2.23
C ILE A 246 -16.16 27.63 -2.10
N GLY A 247 -14.95 27.16 -2.39
CA GLY A 247 -14.54 25.78 -2.24
C GLY A 247 -13.26 25.66 -1.43
N TRP A 248 -12.98 24.46 -0.98
CA TRP A 248 -11.81 24.11 -0.21
C TRP A 248 -10.90 23.21 -1.02
N GLU A 249 -9.67 23.65 -1.20
CA GLU A 249 -8.57 22.83 -1.63
C GLU A 249 -8.09 22.01 -0.43
N ASN A 250 -8.36 20.71 -0.46
CA ASN A 250 -7.85 19.76 0.52
C ASN A 250 -6.59 19.13 -0.06
N SER A 251 -5.47 19.33 0.61
CA SER A 251 -4.17 18.88 0.14
C SER A 251 -3.41 18.15 1.23
N HIS A 252 -2.60 17.17 0.84
CA HIS A 252 -1.60 16.57 1.71
C HIS A 252 -0.27 16.38 1.01
N ASP A 253 0.79 16.40 1.79
CA ASP A 253 2.14 16.07 1.34
C ASP A 253 2.87 15.26 2.40
N VAL A 254 3.78 14.39 1.94
CA VAL A 254 4.63 13.57 2.78
C VAL A 254 6.06 14.06 2.66
N ASP A 255 6.63 14.47 3.80
CA ASP A 255 8.01 14.94 3.87
C ASP A 255 8.96 13.89 3.25
N ASN A 256 9.92 14.33 2.43
CA ASN A 256 10.89 13.47 1.74
C ASN A 256 10.28 12.36 0.85
N GLN A 257 9.09 12.57 0.27
CA GLN A 257 8.41 11.59 -0.60
C GLN A 257 9.28 11.03 -1.74
N ALA A 258 10.22 11.81 -2.30
CA ALA A 258 11.12 11.33 -3.34
C ALA A 258 11.99 10.14 -2.89
N MET A 259 12.40 10.11 -1.61
CA MET A 259 13.16 8.97 -1.05
C MET A 259 12.28 7.73 -0.93
N LEU A 260 11.01 7.88 -0.57
CA LEU A 260 10.05 6.78 -0.49
C LEU A 260 9.80 6.18 -1.87
N ILE A 261 9.60 7.00 -2.89
CA ILE A 261 9.46 6.57 -4.28
C ILE A 261 10.72 5.81 -4.73
N ALA A 262 11.91 6.38 -4.49
CA ALA A 262 13.18 5.74 -4.87
C ALA A 262 13.36 4.39 -4.17
N PHE A 263 13.02 4.29 -2.89
CA PHE A 263 13.06 3.03 -2.14
C PHE A 263 12.06 2.02 -2.72
N GLN A 264 10.82 2.42 -2.98
CA GLN A 264 9.79 1.53 -3.53
C GLN A 264 10.21 0.99 -4.92
N LEU A 265 10.78 1.85 -5.77
CA LEU A 265 11.34 1.45 -7.06
C LEU A 265 12.50 0.47 -6.89
N PHE A 266 13.43 0.77 -5.99
CA PHE A 266 14.56 -0.11 -5.68
C PHE A 266 14.09 -1.50 -5.21
N MET A 267 13.16 -1.55 -4.26
CA MET A 267 12.60 -2.81 -3.74
C MET A 267 11.81 -3.57 -4.82
N CYS A 268 11.11 -2.87 -5.70
CA CYS A 268 10.42 -3.47 -6.85
C CYS A 268 11.42 -4.13 -7.82
N PHE A 269 12.46 -3.40 -8.25
CA PHE A 269 13.50 -3.95 -9.12
C PHE A 269 14.27 -5.09 -8.46
N ALA A 270 14.59 -4.97 -7.17
CA ALA A 270 15.23 -6.04 -6.40
C ALA A 270 14.34 -7.29 -6.35
N SER A 271 13.05 -7.14 -6.06
CA SER A 271 12.09 -8.24 -6.02
C SER A 271 11.97 -8.92 -7.39
N LEU A 272 11.82 -8.14 -8.47
CA LEU A 272 11.77 -8.66 -9.85
C LEU A 272 13.06 -9.39 -10.24
N ALA A 273 14.23 -8.84 -9.88
CA ALA A 273 15.52 -9.47 -10.16
C ALA A 273 15.65 -10.81 -9.42
N LEU A 274 15.27 -10.87 -8.14
CA LEU A 274 15.33 -12.08 -7.32
C LEU A 274 14.36 -13.16 -7.84
N LEU A 275 13.16 -12.75 -8.28
CA LEU A 275 12.12 -13.61 -8.86
C LEU A 275 12.37 -14.04 -10.31
N SER A 276 13.24 -13.36 -11.04
CA SER A 276 13.54 -13.71 -12.44
C SER A 276 13.97 -15.17 -12.59
N ASN A 277 14.68 -15.70 -11.58
CA ASN A 277 15.11 -17.09 -11.48
C ASN A 277 13.90 -18.05 -11.38
N ASP A 278 12.90 -17.70 -10.56
CA ASP A 278 11.64 -18.44 -10.44
C ASP A 278 10.84 -18.43 -11.74
N GLY A 279 10.82 -17.28 -12.43
CA GLY A 279 10.20 -17.13 -13.75
C GLY A 279 10.80 -18.10 -14.76
N LEU A 280 12.13 -18.19 -14.83
CA LEU A 280 12.84 -19.12 -15.73
C LEU A 280 12.47 -20.58 -15.44
N ILE A 281 12.52 -21.00 -14.18
CA ILE A 281 12.16 -22.37 -13.77
C ILE A 281 10.70 -22.68 -14.14
N THR A 282 9.80 -21.71 -13.96
CA THR A 282 8.37 -21.87 -14.24
C THR A 282 8.09 -21.96 -15.74
N LEU A 283 8.77 -21.15 -16.56
CA LEU A 283 8.67 -21.21 -18.03
C LEU A 283 9.19 -22.55 -18.58
N GLU A 284 10.31 -23.05 -18.07
CA GLU A 284 10.85 -24.37 -18.41
C GLU A 284 9.91 -25.51 -17.97
N GLY A 285 9.25 -25.32 -16.82
CA GLY A 285 8.18 -26.20 -16.36
C GLY A 285 6.98 -26.21 -17.31
N PHE A 286 6.55 -25.04 -17.80
CA PHE A 286 5.45 -24.92 -18.76
C PHE A 286 5.78 -25.51 -20.12
N SER A 287 6.98 -25.26 -20.64
CA SER A 287 7.50 -25.92 -21.85
C SER A 287 7.52 -27.45 -21.69
N GLY A 288 7.87 -27.94 -20.49
CA GLY A 288 7.74 -29.35 -20.13
C GLY A 288 6.31 -29.87 -20.17
N LEU A 289 5.36 -29.13 -19.59
CA LEU A 289 3.94 -29.48 -19.60
C LEU A 289 3.41 -29.61 -21.03
N LEU A 290 3.70 -28.63 -21.89
CA LEU A 290 3.31 -28.64 -23.31
C LEU A 290 3.92 -29.81 -24.08
N GLN A 291 5.10 -30.28 -23.67
CA GLN A 291 5.79 -31.43 -24.25
C GLN A 291 5.45 -32.76 -23.57
N ASN A 292 4.44 -32.82 -22.68
CA ASN A 292 4.09 -34.00 -21.88
C ASN A 292 5.26 -34.60 -21.09
N LYS A 293 6.20 -33.75 -20.64
CA LYS A 293 7.34 -34.13 -19.79
C LYS A 293 7.03 -33.81 -18.32
N PRO A 294 7.61 -34.56 -17.36
CA PRO A 294 7.42 -34.29 -15.94
C PRO A 294 7.84 -32.86 -15.58
N VAL A 295 6.99 -32.16 -14.81
CA VAL A 295 7.12 -30.75 -14.46
C VAL A 295 7.64 -30.60 -13.04
N LEU A 296 8.66 -29.79 -12.85
CA LEU A 296 9.17 -29.43 -11.53
C LEU A 296 8.22 -28.41 -10.89
N THR A 297 7.55 -28.78 -9.80
CA THR A 297 6.72 -27.86 -9.00
C THR A 297 7.22 -27.83 -7.57
N TYR A 298 7.15 -26.65 -6.95
CA TYR A 298 7.53 -26.44 -5.55
C TYR A 298 6.73 -25.27 -4.98
N ASP A 299 6.56 -25.22 -3.67
CA ASP A 299 5.87 -24.11 -3.01
C ASP A 299 6.82 -22.92 -2.84
N MET A 300 6.65 -21.90 -3.69
CA MET A 300 7.46 -20.68 -3.65
C MET A 300 7.28 -19.92 -2.32
N ILE A 301 6.07 -19.90 -1.74
CA ILE A 301 5.80 -19.17 -0.51
C ILE A 301 6.50 -19.87 0.67
N ALA A 302 6.42 -21.20 0.74
CA ALA A 302 7.18 -21.97 1.73
C ALA A 302 8.71 -21.80 1.55
N SER A 303 9.18 -21.67 0.29
CA SER A 303 10.61 -21.46 0.00
C SER A 303 11.17 -20.13 0.54
N LEU A 304 10.31 -19.15 0.87
CA LEU A 304 10.73 -17.86 1.44
C LEU A 304 11.52 -18.03 2.75
N GLU A 305 11.27 -19.12 3.48
CA GLU A 305 12.03 -19.48 4.68
C GLU A 305 13.54 -19.60 4.42
N ARG A 306 13.93 -20.10 3.24
CA ARG A 306 15.33 -20.20 2.80
C ARG A 306 15.78 -19.01 1.97
N ARG A 307 14.84 -18.37 1.28
CA ARG A 307 15.09 -17.25 0.36
C ARG A 307 15.00 -15.90 1.07
N LYS A 308 15.88 -15.69 2.05
CA LYS A 308 15.88 -14.53 2.95
C LYS A 308 15.95 -13.18 2.24
N LEU A 309 16.71 -13.07 1.15
CA LEU A 309 16.80 -11.82 0.37
C LEU A 309 15.46 -11.49 -0.31
N LEU A 310 14.76 -12.50 -0.81
CA LEU A 310 13.45 -12.32 -1.44
C LEU A 310 12.39 -11.98 -0.40
N LEU A 311 12.43 -12.64 0.76
CA LEU A 311 11.54 -12.33 1.88
C LEU A 311 11.72 -10.88 2.36
N LEU A 312 12.97 -10.43 2.56
CA LEU A 312 13.28 -9.04 2.90
C LEU A 312 12.78 -8.09 1.80
N ALA A 313 12.94 -8.47 0.53
CA ALA A 313 12.52 -7.65 -0.59
C ALA A 313 10.99 -7.42 -0.60
N PHE A 314 10.22 -8.48 -0.32
CA PHE A 314 8.78 -8.36 -0.19
C PHE A 314 8.34 -7.58 1.03
N VAL A 315 8.96 -7.79 2.21
CA VAL A 315 8.66 -6.96 3.39
C VAL A 315 8.90 -5.48 3.08
N GLY A 316 10.03 -5.15 2.46
CA GLY A 316 10.32 -3.76 2.05
C GLY A 316 9.34 -3.20 1.03
N THR A 317 8.79 -4.03 0.14
CA THR A 317 7.76 -3.59 -0.83
C THR A 317 6.46 -3.14 -0.17
N PHE A 318 6.11 -3.71 0.99
CA PHE A 318 4.89 -3.35 1.71
C PHE A 318 5.14 -2.45 2.94
N LEU A 319 6.38 -2.03 3.18
CA LEU A 319 6.80 -1.31 4.38
C LEU A 319 6.01 0.00 4.60
N PHE A 320 5.59 0.65 3.52
CA PHE A 320 4.86 1.92 3.57
C PHE A 320 3.34 1.77 3.66
N SER A 321 2.83 0.53 3.76
CA SER A 321 1.40 0.29 3.89
C SER A 321 0.72 1.02 5.06
N PRO A 322 1.35 1.24 6.25
CA PRO A 322 0.75 2.06 7.31
C PRO A 322 0.46 3.49 6.88
N LEU A 323 1.39 4.12 6.14
CA LEU A 323 1.22 5.46 5.60
C LEU A 323 0.08 5.51 4.58
N TYR A 324 -0.03 4.50 3.71
CA TYR A 324 -1.13 4.43 2.74
C TYR A 324 -2.49 4.36 3.41
N VAL A 325 -2.60 3.62 4.52
CA VAL A 325 -3.84 3.56 5.31
C VAL A 325 -4.19 4.94 5.88
N ASP A 326 -3.24 5.67 6.45
CA ASP A 326 -3.49 7.02 6.99
C ASP A 326 -3.87 8.03 5.90
N VAL A 327 -3.26 7.94 4.71
CA VAL A 327 -3.64 8.78 3.57
C VAL A 327 -5.06 8.48 3.09
N LEU A 328 -5.40 7.19 2.99
CA LEU A 328 -6.74 6.76 2.60
C LEU A 328 -7.80 7.01 3.67
N ARG A 329 -7.41 7.20 4.93
CA ARG A 329 -8.30 7.67 6.00
C ARG A 329 -8.78 9.09 5.68
N TYR A 330 -7.86 9.94 5.25
CA TYR A 330 -8.14 11.31 4.83
C TYR A 330 -8.95 11.34 3.52
N THR A 331 -8.57 10.56 2.50
CA THR A 331 -9.27 10.56 1.20
C THR A 331 -10.46 9.59 1.11
N TYR A 332 -10.90 8.98 2.23
CA TYR A 332 -11.91 7.93 2.24
C TYR A 332 -13.23 8.34 1.56
N GLY A 333 -13.66 9.58 1.78
CA GLY A 333 -14.91 10.11 1.19
C GLY A 333 -14.85 10.30 -0.34
N ILE A 334 -13.64 10.33 -0.91
CA ILE A 334 -13.39 10.55 -2.35
C ILE A 334 -13.08 9.22 -3.03
N GLU A 335 -12.10 8.49 -2.50
CA GLU A 335 -11.60 7.24 -3.09
C GLU A 335 -12.50 6.04 -2.77
N GLY A 336 -13.20 6.09 -1.64
CA GLY A 336 -14.13 5.07 -1.21
C GLY A 336 -13.49 3.81 -0.61
N HIS A 337 -14.35 2.83 -0.32
CA HIS A 337 -14.00 1.66 0.48
C HIS A 337 -12.98 0.70 -0.16
N HIS A 338 -12.88 0.69 -1.50
CA HIS A 338 -12.05 -0.28 -2.19
C HIS A 338 -10.55 -0.07 -1.92
N TYR A 339 -10.06 1.16 -2.04
CA TYR A 339 -8.64 1.47 -1.79
C TYR A 339 -8.28 1.31 -0.32
N TRP A 340 -9.19 1.71 0.57
CA TRP A 340 -9.07 1.46 2.01
C TRP A 340 -8.79 -0.02 2.30
N SER A 341 -9.62 -0.93 1.80
CA SER A 341 -9.44 -2.37 2.00
C SER A 341 -8.17 -2.92 1.35
N MET A 342 -7.74 -2.38 0.21
CA MET A 342 -6.47 -2.76 -0.44
C MET A 342 -5.25 -2.38 0.41
N SER A 343 -5.27 -1.22 1.08
CA SER A 343 -4.19 -0.79 1.97
C SER A 343 -4.07 -1.69 3.20
N PHE A 344 -5.19 -2.14 3.77
CA PHE A 344 -5.20 -3.12 4.84
C PHE A 344 -4.72 -4.50 4.41
N LEU A 345 -5.03 -4.93 3.17
CA LEU A 345 -4.45 -6.14 2.61
C LEU A 345 -2.91 -6.04 2.55
N MET A 346 -2.36 -4.92 2.07
CA MET A 346 -0.91 -4.73 2.03
C MET A 346 -0.28 -4.78 3.42
N MET A 347 -0.91 -4.13 4.41
CA MET A 347 -0.43 -4.13 5.78
C MET A 347 -0.49 -5.51 6.44
N ALA A 348 -1.54 -6.29 6.16
CA ALA A 348 -1.65 -7.68 6.61
C ALA A 348 -0.56 -8.57 5.97
N VAL A 349 -0.29 -8.41 4.67
CA VAL A 349 0.78 -9.13 3.98
C VAL A 349 2.14 -8.74 4.53
N MET A 350 2.41 -7.44 4.74
CA MET A 350 3.64 -6.94 5.36
C MET A 350 3.88 -7.62 6.71
N MET A 351 2.86 -7.66 7.56
CA MET A 351 2.97 -8.22 8.91
C MET A 351 3.16 -9.74 8.88
N ALA A 352 2.44 -10.46 8.02
CA ALA A 352 2.60 -11.89 7.85
C ALA A 352 4.01 -12.27 7.35
N LEU A 353 4.53 -11.54 6.36
CA LEU A 353 5.89 -11.77 5.86
C LEU A 353 6.96 -11.40 6.90
N SER A 354 6.74 -10.33 7.67
CA SER A 354 7.62 -9.96 8.79
C SER A 354 7.63 -11.03 9.88
N TRP A 355 6.48 -11.62 10.19
CA TRP A 355 6.37 -12.76 11.10
C TRP A 355 7.14 -13.98 10.58
N MET A 356 7.01 -14.31 9.30
CA MET A 356 7.82 -15.37 8.69
C MET A 356 9.32 -15.07 8.83
N ALA A 357 9.75 -13.83 8.59
CA ALA A 357 11.15 -13.43 8.74
C ALA A 357 11.64 -13.64 10.19
N ILE A 358 10.83 -13.25 11.18
CA ILE A 358 11.12 -13.51 12.59
C ILE A 358 11.25 -15.01 12.87
N LEU A 359 10.32 -15.83 12.37
CA LEU A 359 10.40 -17.29 12.52
C LEU A 359 11.68 -17.86 11.92
N THR A 360 12.15 -17.35 10.77
CA THR A 360 13.44 -17.79 10.20
C THR A 360 14.64 -17.43 11.05
N LEU A 361 14.57 -16.33 11.83
CA LEU A 361 15.63 -15.94 12.76
C LEU A 361 15.60 -16.81 14.02
N VAL A 362 14.41 -17.16 14.51
CA VAL A 362 14.23 -18.08 15.64
C VAL A 362 14.86 -19.45 15.37
N GLN A 363 14.92 -19.88 14.11
CA GLN A 363 15.61 -21.13 13.74
C GLN A 363 17.11 -21.15 14.07
N ALA A 364 17.75 -20.00 14.27
CA ALA A 364 19.16 -19.92 14.68
C ALA A 364 19.36 -20.22 16.18
N VAL A 365 18.28 -20.22 16.98
CA VAL A 365 18.35 -20.46 18.43
C VAL A 365 18.50 -21.97 18.69
N PRO A 366 19.48 -22.40 19.51
CA PRO A 366 19.68 -23.81 19.82
C PRO A 366 18.46 -24.41 20.52
N VAL A 367 18.15 -25.66 20.18
CA VAL A 367 16.94 -26.36 20.62
C VAL A 367 17.28 -27.40 21.69
N PRO A 368 16.45 -27.55 22.74
CA PRO A 368 16.59 -28.63 23.71
C PRO A 368 16.57 -30.02 23.05
N SER A 369 17.28 -30.99 23.63
CA SER A 369 17.34 -32.36 23.09
C SER A 369 15.98 -33.01 22.75
N PRO A 370 14.87 -32.84 23.51
CA PRO A 370 13.59 -33.47 23.16
C PRO A 370 12.94 -32.93 21.87
N TRP A 371 13.31 -31.72 21.43
CA TRP A 371 12.75 -31.04 20.25
C TRP A 371 13.69 -31.12 19.04
N ARG A 372 14.88 -31.69 19.22
CA ARG A 372 15.85 -31.85 18.15
C ARG A 372 15.27 -32.69 17.02
N ASN A 373 15.42 -32.22 15.78
CA ASN A 373 14.87 -32.84 14.57
C ASN A 373 13.33 -32.98 14.54
N ARG A 374 12.62 -32.20 15.36
CA ARG A 374 11.15 -32.22 15.44
C ARG A 374 10.54 -30.81 15.32
N PRO A 375 10.79 -30.08 14.22
CA PRO A 375 10.21 -28.76 14.04
C PRO A 375 8.69 -28.83 13.89
N LEU A 376 8.01 -27.79 14.39
CA LEU A 376 6.59 -27.57 14.18
C LEU A 376 6.33 -27.12 12.74
N CYS A 377 5.43 -27.79 12.04
CA CYS A 377 5.06 -27.45 10.67
C CYS A 377 3.83 -26.57 10.61
N TYR A 378 3.87 -25.61 9.68
CA TYR A 378 2.73 -24.77 9.32
C TYR A 378 2.68 -24.55 7.81
N SER A 379 1.49 -24.29 7.25
CA SER A 379 1.36 -23.95 5.83
C SER A 379 1.52 -22.45 5.62
N ALA A 380 2.62 -22.02 5.00
CA ALA A 380 2.87 -20.59 4.73
C ALA A 380 1.79 -19.93 3.84
N PRO A 381 1.28 -20.56 2.75
CA PRO A 381 0.17 -20.00 1.99
C PRO A 381 -1.10 -19.80 2.84
N VAL A 382 -1.49 -20.81 3.62
CA VAL A 382 -2.67 -20.72 4.49
C VAL A 382 -2.50 -19.61 5.52
N PHE A 383 -1.31 -19.51 6.12
CA PHE A 383 -1.00 -18.45 7.08
C PHE A 383 -1.20 -17.05 6.48
N ILE A 384 -0.61 -16.77 5.31
CA ILE A 384 -0.71 -15.45 4.67
C ILE A 384 -2.17 -15.16 4.29
N TYR A 385 -2.85 -16.10 3.61
CA TYR A 385 -4.23 -15.88 3.16
C TYR A 385 -5.21 -15.74 4.32
N CYS A 386 -5.11 -16.57 5.35
CA CYS A 386 -5.95 -16.45 6.54
C CYS A 386 -5.67 -15.13 7.28
N THR A 387 -4.42 -14.67 7.35
CA THR A 387 -4.11 -13.37 7.99
C THR A 387 -4.82 -12.24 7.27
N VAL A 388 -4.74 -12.21 5.92
CA VAL A 388 -5.42 -11.19 5.09
C VAL A 388 -6.94 -11.28 5.27
N ILE A 389 -7.53 -12.45 5.09
CA ILE A 389 -8.99 -12.64 5.12
C ILE A 389 -9.56 -12.29 6.50
N LEU A 390 -8.92 -12.76 7.58
CA LEU A 390 -9.37 -12.48 8.94
C LEU A 390 -9.24 -11.00 9.27
N PHE A 391 -8.09 -10.39 8.96
CA PHE A 391 -7.86 -8.99 9.28
C PHE A 391 -8.82 -8.06 8.51
N VAL A 392 -8.87 -8.18 7.18
CA VAL A 392 -9.79 -7.37 6.36
C VAL A 392 -11.25 -7.63 6.75
N GLY A 393 -11.61 -8.88 7.07
CA GLY A 393 -12.95 -9.25 7.53
C GLY A 393 -13.33 -8.61 8.87
N VAL A 394 -12.43 -8.60 9.85
CA VAL A 394 -12.64 -7.95 11.15
C VAL A 394 -12.79 -6.44 10.99
N GLU A 395 -11.93 -5.81 10.17
CA GLU A 395 -11.97 -4.37 9.93
C GLU A 395 -13.25 -3.93 9.21
N LEU A 396 -13.71 -4.74 8.24
CA LEU A 396 -14.99 -4.55 7.57
C LEU A 396 -16.17 -4.71 8.54
N ALA A 397 -16.17 -5.76 9.36
CA ALA A 397 -17.23 -6.02 10.34
C ALA A 397 -17.35 -4.91 11.38
N LYS A 398 -16.24 -4.25 11.72
CA LYS A 398 -16.20 -3.10 12.65
C LYS A 398 -16.59 -1.77 11.99
N GLY A 399 -16.81 -1.72 10.67
CA GLY A 399 -17.08 -0.46 9.98
C GLY A 399 -15.95 0.56 10.15
N ARG A 400 -14.69 0.09 10.21
CA ARG A 400 -13.54 0.93 10.57
C ARG A 400 -13.31 2.09 9.59
N GLY A 401 -13.50 1.87 8.29
CA GLY A 401 -13.24 2.90 7.25
C GLY A 401 -14.01 4.20 7.48
N PRO A 402 -15.35 4.19 7.45
CA PRO A 402 -16.15 5.40 7.67
C PRO A 402 -15.91 6.04 9.03
N THR A 403 -15.75 5.21 10.07
CA THR A 403 -15.50 5.68 11.44
C THR A 403 -14.16 6.43 11.52
N GLN A 404 -13.09 5.84 11.01
CA GLN A 404 -11.76 6.46 11.03
C GLN A 404 -11.70 7.70 10.13
N ALA A 405 -12.40 7.71 9.01
CA ALA A 405 -12.51 8.90 8.16
C ALA A 405 -13.19 10.06 8.90
N ALA A 406 -14.28 9.81 9.63
CA ALA A 406 -14.93 10.81 10.46
C ALA A 406 -14.06 11.25 11.64
N ASP A 407 -13.41 10.30 12.31
CA ASP A 407 -12.51 10.58 13.43
C ASP A 407 -11.30 11.42 13.01
N PHE A 408 -10.83 11.30 11.75
CA PHE A 408 -9.67 12.06 11.26
C PHE A 408 -9.84 13.58 11.44
N TRP A 409 -11.02 14.08 11.11
CA TRP A 409 -11.34 15.50 11.13
C TRP A 409 -11.71 16.03 12.52
N THR A 410 -11.92 15.13 13.48
CA THR A 410 -12.37 15.45 14.85
C THR A 410 -11.38 15.05 15.92
N TYR A 411 -10.25 14.47 15.52
CA TYR A 411 -9.28 13.89 16.43
C TYR A 411 -8.62 14.93 17.34
N ILE A 412 -8.26 16.08 16.77
CA ILE A 412 -7.57 17.14 17.48
C ILE A 412 -8.60 18.02 18.18
N ALA A 413 -8.32 18.39 19.44
CA ALA A 413 -9.19 19.28 20.20
C ALA A 413 -9.19 20.69 19.57
N PRO A 414 -10.36 21.33 19.44
CA PRO A 414 -10.44 22.71 18.96
C PRO A 414 -9.94 23.70 20.02
N THR A 415 -9.28 24.77 19.59
CA THR A 415 -8.90 25.91 20.45
C THR A 415 -9.94 27.04 20.39
N LEU A 416 -10.59 27.20 19.24
CA LEU A 416 -11.66 28.16 19.00
C LEU A 416 -12.77 27.51 18.16
N GLU A 417 -14.02 27.81 18.50
CA GLU A 417 -15.22 27.25 17.86
C GLU A 417 -16.21 28.37 17.48
N LEU A 418 -17.08 28.09 16.49
CA LEU A 418 -18.19 28.97 16.10
C LEU A 418 -19.46 28.62 16.88
N CYS A 419 -20.15 29.60 17.46
CA CYS A 419 -21.40 29.37 18.18
C CYS A 419 -22.63 29.54 17.27
N ILE A 420 -22.99 28.49 16.52
CA ILE A 420 -24.12 28.52 15.58
C ILE A 420 -25.35 27.93 16.26
N ASN A 421 -26.43 28.72 16.35
CA ASN A 421 -27.69 28.36 16.99
C ASN A 421 -27.51 27.79 18.42
N GLY A 422 -26.62 28.40 19.20
CA GLY A 422 -26.33 28.00 20.59
C GLY A 422 -25.48 26.73 20.74
N SER A 423 -25.04 26.12 19.64
CA SER A 423 -24.13 24.97 19.64
C SER A 423 -22.75 25.37 19.15
N MET A 424 -21.70 24.78 19.72
CA MET A 424 -20.32 25.03 19.30
C MET A 424 -19.92 24.09 18.15
N TRP A 425 -19.37 24.66 17.09
CA TRP A 425 -18.94 23.96 15.88
C TRP A 425 -17.46 24.23 15.61
N THR A 426 -16.72 23.19 15.22
CA THR A 426 -15.31 23.31 14.83
C THR A 426 -15.21 23.72 13.37
N SER A 427 -14.14 24.42 12.99
CA SER A 427 -13.94 24.84 11.60
C SER A 427 -12.49 24.70 11.13
N GLY A 428 -11.51 25.03 11.98
CA GLY A 428 -10.08 25.03 11.62
C GLY A 428 -9.08 25.40 12.71
N ALA A 429 -9.52 26.00 13.83
CA ALA A 429 -8.66 26.30 14.97
C ALA A 429 -8.52 25.08 15.88
N TYR A 430 -7.37 24.41 15.79
CA TYR A 430 -7.01 23.24 16.56
C TYR A 430 -5.70 23.47 17.31
N VAL A 431 -5.46 22.67 18.35
CA VAL A 431 -4.20 22.72 19.11
C VAL A 431 -3.01 22.50 18.17
N ILE A 432 -2.10 23.47 18.12
CA ILE A 432 -0.96 23.53 17.17
C ILE A 432 0.32 22.91 17.78
N GLU A 433 0.24 22.34 18.98
CA GLU A 433 1.41 21.74 19.62
C GLU A 433 2.04 20.68 18.71
N SER A 434 3.34 20.83 18.42
CA SER A 434 4.09 20.03 17.45
C SER A 434 4.09 18.51 17.75
N ASP A 435 3.69 18.14 18.97
CA ASP A 435 3.61 16.77 19.48
C ASP A 435 2.18 16.21 19.47
N VAL A 436 1.15 17.04 19.25
CA VAL A 436 -0.27 16.63 19.19
C VAL A 436 -0.66 16.38 17.73
N GLY A 437 -0.08 15.34 17.14
CA GLY A 437 -0.47 14.83 15.83
C GLY A 437 -1.67 13.89 15.91
N ILE A 438 -2.30 13.61 14.76
CA ILE A 438 -3.31 12.56 14.67
C ILE A 438 -2.64 11.21 14.94
N THR A 439 -3.25 10.39 15.80
CA THR A 439 -2.75 9.03 16.05
C THR A 439 -2.79 8.22 14.76
N PRO A 440 -1.63 7.66 14.32
CA PRO A 440 -1.56 6.80 13.15
C PRO A 440 -2.46 5.56 13.28
N VAL A 441 -3.13 5.19 12.19
CA VAL A 441 -4.07 4.06 12.18
C VAL A 441 -3.41 2.75 12.60
N ILE A 442 -2.11 2.57 12.32
CA ILE A 442 -1.38 1.35 12.72
C ILE A 442 -1.51 1.06 14.22
N TYR A 443 -1.44 2.06 15.09
CA TYR A 443 -1.56 1.85 16.54
C TYR A 443 -2.98 1.43 16.96
N ILE A 444 -3.99 1.83 16.19
CA ILE A 444 -5.40 1.53 16.44
C ILE A 444 -5.74 0.11 15.96
N VAL A 445 -5.13 -0.35 14.86
CA VAL A 445 -5.42 -1.65 14.22
C VAL A 445 -4.47 -2.76 14.65
N LEU A 446 -3.31 -2.43 15.22
CA LEU A 446 -2.28 -3.41 15.60
C LEU A 446 -2.80 -4.54 16.51
N PRO A 447 -3.64 -4.27 17.54
CA PRO A 447 -4.16 -5.36 18.39
C PRO A 447 -4.97 -6.39 17.59
N ASP A 448 -5.87 -5.92 16.72
CA ASP A 448 -6.68 -6.80 15.86
C ASP A 448 -5.80 -7.56 14.86
N LEU A 449 -4.82 -6.87 14.26
CA LEU A 449 -3.87 -7.47 13.33
C LEU A 449 -3.07 -8.59 13.99
N VAL A 450 -2.56 -8.38 15.21
CA VAL A 450 -1.82 -9.40 15.96
C VAL A 450 -2.70 -10.60 16.30
N VAL A 451 -3.94 -10.37 16.76
CA VAL A 451 -4.88 -11.46 17.05
C VAL A 451 -5.19 -12.27 15.79
N CYS A 452 -5.52 -11.60 14.68
CA CYS A 452 -5.79 -12.24 13.39
C CYS A 452 -4.59 -13.05 12.90
N MET A 453 -3.37 -12.51 13.02
CA MET A 453 -2.14 -13.19 12.64
C MET A 453 -1.88 -14.43 13.51
N VAL A 454 -2.04 -14.35 14.83
CA VAL A 454 -1.85 -15.50 15.73
C VAL A 454 -2.89 -16.59 15.44
N VAL A 455 -4.16 -16.21 15.23
CA VAL A 455 -5.22 -17.16 14.85
C VAL A 455 -4.91 -17.80 13.49
N ALA A 456 -4.51 -17.00 12.49
CA ALA A 456 -4.12 -17.51 11.17
C ALA A 456 -2.92 -18.47 11.26
N TRP A 457 -1.97 -18.21 12.15
CA TRP A 457 -0.83 -19.09 12.36
C TRP A 457 -1.27 -20.43 12.96
N VAL A 458 -2.13 -20.42 13.98
CA VAL A 458 -2.72 -21.65 14.55
C VAL A 458 -3.52 -22.42 13.49
N LEU A 459 -4.35 -21.74 12.70
CA LEU A 459 -5.10 -22.35 11.59
C LEU A 459 -4.16 -22.96 10.55
N SER A 460 -3.03 -22.33 10.26
CA SER A 460 -2.04 -22.87 9.31
C SER A 460 -1.35 -24.14 9.81
N ILE A 461 -1.16 -24.29 11.12
CA ILE A 461 -0.65 -25.51 11.76
C ILE A 461 -1.73 -26.61 11.71
N LEU A 462 -2.99 -26.26 12.01
CA LEU A 462 -4.12 -27.20 11.95
C LEU A 462 -4.38 -27.68 10.52
N ALA A 463 -4.34 -26.78 9.54
CA ALA A 463 -4.46 -27.12 8.13
C ALA A 463 -3.35 -28.09 7.70
N HIS A 464 -2.10 -27.85 8.13
CA HIS A 464 -1.00 -28.77 7.88
C HIS A 464 -1.26 -30.14 8.52
N LYS A 465 -1.75 -30.18 9.78
CA LYS A 465 -2.14 -31.43 10.45
C LYS A 465 -3.21 -32.21 9.69
N VAL A 466 -4.23 -31.52 9.15
CA VAL A 466 -5.32 -32.16 8.41
C VAL A 466 -4.84 -32.71 7.07
N LEU A 467 -3.96 -31.98 6.37
CA LEU A 467 -3.45 -32.37 5.05
C LEU A 467 -2.42 -33.51 5.12
N TRP A 468 -1.54 -33.51 6.12
CA TRP A 468 -0.41 -34.46 6.21
C TRP A 468 -0.43 -35.36 7.45
N GLY A 469 -1.43 -35.22 8.33
CA GLY A 469 -1.65 -36.08 9.49
C GLY A 469 -0.75 -35.80 10.70
N ARG A 470 0.16 -34.83 10.64
CA ARG A 470 1.15 -34.54 11.70
C ARG A 470 1.38 -33.03 11.87
N CYS A 471 1.62 -32.57 13.09
CA CYS A 471 2.06 -31.19 13.36
C CYS A 471 3.58 -31.07 13.49
N LEU A 472 4.25 -32.13 13.94
CA LEU A 472 5.69 -32.18 14.11
C LEU A 472 6.28 -33.05 13.01
N LEU A 473 7.26 -32.51 12.30
CA LEU A 473 7.92 -33.21 11.20
C LEU A 473 9.17 -33.93 11.72
N ASN A 474 9.46 -35.11 11.17
CA ASN A 474 10.67 -35.84 11.55
C ASN A 474 11.79 -35.52 10.54
N THR A 475 12.70 -34.62 10.91
CA THR A 475 13.84 -34.26 10.05
C THR A 475 15.07 -35.14 10.28
N ALA A 476 14.98 -36.22 11.06
CA ALA A 476 16.14 -37.08 11.35
C ALA A 476 16.74 -37.74 10.10
N TRP A 477 15.92 -38.00 9.06
CA TRP A 477 16.41 -38.58 7.81
C TRP A 477 17.37 -37.64 7.05
N THR A 478 17.31 -36.34 7.30
CA THR A 478 18.15 -35.34 6.61
C THR A 478 19.65 -35.57 6.88
N SER A 479 20.03 -36.17 8.01
CA SER A 479 21.42 -36.52 8.31
C SER A 479 21.94 -37.71 7.48
N GLN A 480 21.07 -38.44 6.79
CA GLN A 480 21.42 -39.57 5.93
C GLN A 480 21.61 -39.16 4.45
N ASN A 481 21.46 -37.87 4.15
CA ASN A 481 21.59 -37.31 2.82
C ASN A 481 22.79 -36.35 2.78
N ALA A 482 23.75 -36.59 1.89
CA ALA A 482 25.00 -35.83 1.87
C ALA A 482 24.79 -34.34 1.56
N PHE A 483 23.79 -33.99 0.74
CA PHE A 483 23.47 -32.60 0.43
C PHE A 483 22.79 -31.87 1.60
N LEU A 484 21.77 -32.48 2.21
CA LEU A 484 21.04 -31.87 3.33
C LEU A 484 21.89 -31.74 4.59
N ASN A 485 22.89 -32.60 4.78
CA ASN A 485 23.83 -32.52 5.90
C ASN A 485 24.73 -31.28 5.84
N GLU A 486 24.93 -30.70 4.65
CA GLU A 486 25.66 -29.45 4.45
C GLU A 486 24.77 -28.20 4.67
N LEU A 487 23.45 -28.40 4.81
CA LEU A 487 22.49 -27.33 5.02
C LEU A 487 22.04 -27.25 6.48
N THR A 488 21.80 -26.03 6.96
CA THR A 488 21.20 -25.82 8.28
C THR A 488 19.75 -26.32 8.29
N THR A 489 19.44 -27.37 9.01
CA THR A 489 18.07 -27.91 9.10
C THR A 489 17.23 -27.10 10.09
N PRO A 490 15.93 -26.85 9.81
CA PRO A 490 15.10 -26.05 10.70
C PRO A 490 14.77 -26.87 11.96
N GLN A 491 14.86 -26.24 13.13
CA GLN A 491 14.75 -26.93 14.42
C GLN A 491 13.47 -26.58 15.21
N TRP A 492 13.04 -25.32 15.20
CA TRP A 492 11.84 -24.88 15.97
C TRP A 492 10.54 -24.99 15.18
N VAL A 493 10.47 -24.26 14.07
CA VAL A 493 9.28 -24.11 13.23
C VAL A 493 9.72 -24.11 11.77
N THR A 494 8.96 -24.74 10.89
CA THR A 494 9.23 -24.79 9.44
C THR A 494 7.93 -24.72 8.65
N SER A 495 8.00 -24.09 7.50
CA SER A 495 7.00 -24.14 6.43
C SER A 495 7.41 -25.05 5.28
N LEU A 496 8.68 -25.49 5.26
CA LEU A 496 9.23 -26.38 4.26
C LEU A 496 8.69 -27.81 4.43
N ASP A 497 8.30 -28.41 3.31
CA ASP A 497 7.89 -29.82 3.25
C ASP A 497 9.12 -30.75 3.20
N LEU A 498 9.73 -30.93 4.36
CA LEU A 498 10.92 -31.78 4.56
C LEU A 498 10.58 -33.24 4.90
N ASP A 499 9.36 -33.70 4.59
CA ASP A 499 8.94 -35.06 4.95
C ASP A 499 9.75 -36.12 4.19
N GLU A 500 9.85 -37.30 4.78
CA GLU A 500 10.54 -38.46 4.21
C GLU A 500 9.88 -38.91 2.89
N ALA A 501 8.60 -38.59 2.68
CA ALA A 501 7.88 -38.79 1.41
C ALA A 501 8.50 -38.02 0.22
N ASN A 502 9.26 -36.95 0.50
CA ASN A 502 10.01 -36.19 -0.50
C ASN A 502 11.44 -36.71 -0.73
N ALA A 503 11.82 -37.79 -0.05
CA ALA A 503 13.03 -38.55 -0.30
C ALA A 503 12.75 -39.82 -1.12
N ILE A 504 13.76 -40.29 -1.84
CA ILE A 504 13.77 -41.58 -2.54
C ILE A 504 14.78 -42.46 -1.81
N SER A 505 14.34 -43.63 -1.36
CA SER A 505 15.19 -44.64 -0.75
C SER A 505 15.77 -45.56 -1.83
N ILE A 506 17.10 -45.61 -1.95
CA ILE A 506 17.80 -46.59 -2.79
C ILE A 506 18.80 -47.31 -1.89
N GLY A 507 18.52 -48.58 -1.58
CA GLY A 507 19.26 -49.33 -0.57
C GLY A 507 19.20 -48.66 0.81
N ASN A 508 20.35 -48.47 1.45
CA ASN A 508 20.46 -47.84 2.77
C ASN A 508 20.65 -46.30 2.73
N LYS A 509 20.62 -45.69 1.54
CA LYS A 509 20.82 -44.24 1.36
C LYS A 509 19.52 -43.55 0.95
N ARG A 510 19.40 -42.28 1.35
CA ARG A 510 18.24 -41.42 1.06
C ARG A 510 18.66 -40.29 0.14
N TYR A 511 17.96 -40.16 -0.98
CA TYR A 511 18.19 -39.14 -2.00
C TYR A 511 17.04 -38.13 -1.98
N CYS A 512 17.33 -36.84 -1.98
CA CYS A 512 16.30 -35.81 -2.11
C CYS A 512 15.90 -35.61 -3.57
N LYS A 513 14.60 -35.38 -3.81
CA LYS A 513 14.08 -35.03 -5.14
C LYS A 513 14.58 -33.65 -5.58
N PRO A 514 14.73 -33.38 -6.89
CA PRO A 514 15.09 -32.06 -7.40
C PRO A 514 14.14 -30.93 -6.95
N SER A 515 12.84 -31.23 -6.75
CA SER A 515 11.87 -30.26 -6.26
C SER A 515 12.18 -29.78 -4.84
N LEU A 516 12.74 -30.66 -4.00
CA LEU A 516 13.17 -30.32 -2.65
C LEU A 516 14.42 -29.43 -2.67
N MET A 517 15.36 -29.67 -3.60
CA MET A 517 16.53 -28.80 -3.78
C MET A 517 16.10 -27.37 -4.14
N VAL A 518 15.14 -27.22 -5.06
CA VAL A 518 14.61 -25.91 -5.46
C VAL A 518 13.80 -25.24 -4.35
N LEU A 519 13.02 -26.01 -3.59
CA LEU A 519 12.34 -25.53 -2.38
C LEU A 519 13.34 -24.96 -1.35
N LEU A 520 14.52 -25.60 -1.22
CA LEU A 520 15.61 -25.17 -0.35
C LEU A 520 16.44 -24.01 -0.92
N GLY A 521 16.14 -23.55 -2.15
CA GLY A 521 16.83 -22.43 -2.79
C GLY A 521 18.05 -22.81 -3.62
N TYR A 522 18.13 -24.05 -4.11
CA TYR A 522 19.23 -24.54 -4.96
C TYR A 522 18.71 -25.09 -6.28
N CYS A 523 19.48 -24.91 -7.35
CA CYS A 523 19.14 -25.43 -8.67
C CYS A 523 20.35 -26.07 -9.36
N THR A 524 20.08 -26.89 -10.37
CA THR A 524 21.11 -27.60 -11.13
C THR A 524 21.31 -27.00 -12.51
N VAL A 525 22.56 -26.89 -12.93
CA VAL A 525 22.94 -26.44 -14.28
C VAL A 525 23.86 -27.46 -14.95
N LEU A 526 23.81 -27.50 -16.29
CA LEU A 526 24.62 -28.34 -17.15
C LEU A 526 25.53 -27.49 -18.04
N ASP A 527 26.70 -28.03 -18.36
CA ASP A 527 27.61 -27.46 -19.34
C ASP A 527 27.22 -27.90 -20.76
N LYS A 528 26.83 -26.96 -21.63
CA LYS A 528 26.50 -27.24 -23.05
C LYS A 528 27.70 -27.69 -23.87
N SER A 529 28.93 -27.39 -23.45
CA SER A 529 30.15 -27.73 -24.20
C SER A 529 30.56 -29.20 -24.05
N GLY A 530 30.05 -29.91 -23.04
CA GLY A 530 30.21 -31.36 -22.86
C GLY A 530 29.28 -32.23 -23.70
N ASP A 531 28.22 -31.66 -24.29
CA ASP A 531 27.14 -32.38 -25.00
C ASP A 531 27.27 -32.35 -26.53
N LYS A 532 28.49 -32.17 -27.05
CA LYS A 532 28.77 -32.50 -28.46
C LYS A 532 28.87 -34.02 -28.61
N VAL A 533 27.73 -34.72 -28.50
CA VAL A 533 27.33 -35.99 -29.12
C VAL A 533 26.19 -36.58 -28.28
N ALA A 534 24.95 -36.41 -28.77
CA ALA A 534 23.77 -37.27 -28.62
C ALA A 534 22.46 -36.46 -28.79
N ARG A 535 22.35 -35.69 -29.88
CA ARG A 535 21.02 -35.47 -30.48
C ARG A 535 20.77 -36.69 -31.36
N ASP A 536 20.10 -37.69 -30.79
CA ASP A 536 19.30 -38.72 -31.46
C ASP A 536 19.32 -40.03 -30.65
N VAL A 537 18.77 -40.04 -29.43
CA VAL A 537 18.09 -41.24 -28.94
C VAL A 537 16.93 -40.81 -28.03
N ALA A 538 15.71 -41.03 -28.50
CA ALA A 538 14.53 -41.06 -27.65
C ALA A 538 14.65 -42.30 -26.74
N VAL A 539 15.09 -42.12 -25.49
CA VAL A 539 15.02 -43.18 -24.48
C VAL A 539 13.85 -42.90 -23.55
N SER A 540 12.78 -43.66 -23.78
CA SER A 540 11.61 -43.76 -22.91
C SER A 540 11.99 -44.61 -21.69
N PHE A 541 12.01 -44.02 -20.49
CA PHE A 541 12.00 -44.79 -19.24
C PHE A 541 10.59 -44.75 -18.63
N SER A 542 9.83 -45.79 -18.97
CA SER A 542 8.62 -46.21 -18.27
C SER A 542 9.00 -46.81 -16.93
N SER A 543 8.54 -46.21 -15.83
CA SER A 543 8.57 -46.83 -14.50
C SER A 543 7.22 -47.50 -14.25
N ARG A 544 7.11 -48.80 -14.57
CA ARG A 544 6.05 -49.66 -14.06
C ARG A 544 6.56 -51.10 -13.86
N GLU A 545 6.36 -51.55 -12.63
CA GLU A 545 6.14 -52.91 -12.17
C GLU A 545 7.28 -53.95 -12.26
N SER A 546 7.74 -54.37 -11.08
CA SER A 546 8.14 -55.75 -10.83
C SER A 546 7.82 -56.08 -9.37
N SER A 547 6.56 -56.43 -9.10
CA SER A 547 6.20 -57.23 -7.94
C SER A 547 6.59 -58.68 -8.22
N SER A 548 7.25 -59.30 -7.25
CA SER A 548 7.65 -60.70 -7.21
C SER A 548 6.49 -61.68 -7.35
N THR A 549 6.62 -62.66 -8.25
CA THR A 549 6.13 -64.03 -8.02
C THR A 549 7.14 -65.05 -8.53
N VAL A 550 7.46 -65.98 -7.64
CA VAL A 550 8.25 -67.20 -7.83
C VAL A 550 7.48 -68.16 -8.72
N ASP A 551 8.13 -68.82 -9.68
CA ASP A 551 7.87 -70.25 -9.96
C ASP A 551 8.89 -70.90 -10.91
N VAL A 552 8.90 -72.23 -10.84
CA VAL A 552 10.00 -73.17 -11.04
C VAL A 552 10.16 -73.67 -12.49
N GLY A 553 11.43 -73.80 -12.90
CA GLY A 553 12.07 -74.72 -13.86
C GLY A 553 11.29 -75.38 -15.02
N ARG A 554 11.87 -75.31 -16.23
CA ARG A 554 12.05 -76.47 -17.13
C ARG A 554 13.04 -76.20 -18.28
N GLU A 555 13.85 -77.21 -18.59
CA GLU A 555 14.80 -77.33 -19.70
C GLU A 555 14.16 -77.23 -21.09
N SER A 556 14.90 -76.74 -22.10
CA SER A 556 15.35 -77.55 -23.26
C SER A 556 15.85 -76.71 -24.46
N HIS A 557 17.10 -76.99 -24.85
CA HIS A 557 17.58 -77.28 -26.22
C HIS A 557 17.58 -76.24 -27.38
N LEU A 558 18.81 -76.12 -27.93
CA LEU A 558 19.25 -76.11 -29.35
C LEU A 558 19.53 -74.78 -30.06
N ALA A 559 20.84 -74.63 -30.38
CA ALA A 559 21.46 -74.30 -31.68
C ALA A 559 21.10 -72.97 -32.37
N ALA A 560 21.94 -72.29 -33.13
CA ALA A 560 23.37 -72.26 -33.45
C ALA A 560 23.48 -71.06 -34.42
N GLY A 561 24.57 -70.28 -34.40
CA GLY A 561 24.86 -69.40 -35.55
C GLY A 561 25.52 -68.05 -35.27
N SER A 562 26.86 -68.06 -35.32
CA SER A 562 27.69 -67.13 -36.09
C SER A 562 27.82 -65.64 -35.67
N LEU A 563 29.01 -65.36 -35.11
CA LEU A 563 29.92 -64.24 -35.41
C LEU A 563 29.38 -62.80 -35.46
N LYS A 564 29.75 -62.01 -34.44
CA LYS A 564 30.13 -60.58 -34.60
C LYS A 564 31.22 -60.19 -33.59
N PRO A 565 32.12 -59.26 -33.95
CA PRO A 565 33.40 -59.01 -33.28
C PRO A 565 33.23 -58.17 -32.01
N ALA A 566 34.28 -58.17 -31.17
CA ALA A 566 34.35 -57.48 -29.89
C ALA A 566 33.89 -56.01 -29.97
N SER A 567 32.71 -55.71 -29.43
CA SER A 567 32.30 -54.35 -29.10
C SER A 567 33.05 -53.91 -27.85
N LYS A 568 33.90 -52.89 -28.01
CA LYS A 568 34.44 -52.09 -26.91
C LYS A 568 33.27 -51.67 -26.00
N PRO A 569 33.42 -51.69 -24.66
CA PRO A 569 32.36 -51.20 -23.79
C PRO A 569 32.12 -49.72 -24.12
N CYS A 570 30.87 -49.42 -24.48
CA CYS A 570 30.37 -48.06 -24.60
C CYS A 570 30.54 -47.42 -23.22
N GLN A 571 31.49 -46.49 -23.08
CA GLN A 571 31.55 -45.65 -21.89
C GLN A 571 30.33 -44.75 -21.92
N GLU A 572 29.34 -45.04 -21.07
CA GLU A 572 28.27 -44.11 -20.74
C GLU A 572 28.91 -42.88 -20.09
N THR A 573 29.07 -41.80 -20.85
CA THR A 573 29.40 -40.49 -20.32
C THR A 573 28.18 -39.97 -19.56
N HIS A 574 28.13 -40.24 -18.25
CA HIS A 574 27.08 -39.69 -17.39
C HIS A 574 27.21 -38.17 -17.26
N ALA A 575 26.08 -37.47 -17.36
CA ALA A 575 26.03 -36.02 -17.25
C ALA A 575 26.41 -35.55 -15.83
N GLN A 576 27.35 -34.60 -15.75
CA GLN A 576 27.74 -33.94 -14.50
C GLN A 576 26.86 -32.71 -14.24
N TYR A 577 26.06 -32.73 -13.17
CA TYR A 577 25.25 -31.56 -12.79
C TYR A 577 26.02 -30.69 -11.79
N MET A 578 25.99 -29.37 -11.98
CA MET A 578 26.52 -28.41 -11.00
C MET A 578 25.37 -27.83 -10.18
N VAL A 579 25.50 -27.82 -8.86
CA VAL A 579 24.52 -27.24 -7.93
C VAL A 579 24.93 -25.80 -7.62
N VAL A 580 24.03 -24.86 -7.89
CA VAL A 580 24.21 -23.42 -7.62
C VAL A 580 23.03 -22.90 -6.78
N SER A 581 23.23 -21.76 -6.12
CA SER A 581 22.13 -21.03 -5.47
C SER A 581 21.09 -20.63 -6.52
N ILE A 582 19.80 -20.60 -6.15
CA ILE A 582 18.77 -20.13 -7.06
C ILE A 582 18.96 -18.67 -7.48
N TYR A 583 19.53 -17.83 -6.61
CA TYR A 583 19.86 -16.44 -6.95
C TYR A 583 20.95 -16.33 -8.02
N ASP A 584 21.75 -17.38 -8.17
CA ASP A 584 22.85 -17.46 -9.10
C ASP A 584 22.43 -18.06 -10.47
N LEU A 585 21.17 -18.51 -10.62
CA LEU A 585 20.70 -19.22 -11.83
C LEU A 585 20.78 -18.36 -13.09
N VAL A 586 20.11 -17.20 -13.12
CA VAL A 586 20.13 -16.28 -14.27
C VAL A 586 21.55 -15.77 -14.56
N PRO A 587 22.34 -15.31 -13.56
CA PRO A 587 23.75 -14.99 -13.78
C PRO A 587 24.55 -16.16 -14.37
N THR A 588 24.25 -17.41 -14.01
CA THR A 588 24.96 -18.60 -14.51
C THR A 588 24.64 -18.91 -15.96
N ILE A 589 23.42 -18.67 -16.43
CA ILE A 589 23.01 -19.02 -17.81
C ILE A 589 23.35 -17.87 -18.78
N THR A 590 23.32 -16.64 -18.30
CA THR A 590 23.49 -15.44 -19.12
C THR A 590 24.97 -15.01 -19.22
N SER A 591 25.54 -15.09 -20.43
CA SER A 591 26.99 -14.90 -20.66
C SER A 591 27.52 -13.54 -20.20
N TRP A 592 26.82 -12.44 -20.49
CA TRP A 592 27.28 -11.10 -20.12
C TRP A 592 27.27 -10.87 -18.60
N LEU A 593 26.28 -11.44 -17.89
CA LEU A 593 26.23 -11.39 -16.42
C LEU A 593 27.37 -12.21 -15.78
N ARG A 594 27.73 -13.37 -16.35
CA ARG A 594 28.90 -14.16 -15.90
C ARG A 594 30.23 -13.40 -15.98
N HIS A 595 30.36 -12.46 -16.92
CA HIS A 595 31.57 -11.63 -17.03
C HIS A 595 31.68 -10.62 -15.89
N LEU A 596 30.55 -10.11 -15.41
CA LEU A 596 30.45 -9.15 -14.31
C LEU A 596 30.50 -9.82 -12.93
N TYR A 597 29.86 -10.97 -12.78
CA TYR A 597 29.77 -11.72 -11.54
C TYR A 597 29.88 -13.21 -11.82
N GLN A 598 30.86 -13.88 -11.19
CA GLN A 598 31.05 -15.33 -11.33
C GLN A 598 30.28 -16.08 -10.23
N PRO A 599 29.24 -16.86 -10.59
CA PRO A 599 28.44 -17.58 -9.61
C PRO A 599 29.21 -18.70 -8.91
N LYS A 600 28.82 -19.00 -7.66
CA LYS A 600 29.46 -20.02 -6.84
C LYS A 600 28.84 -21.40 -7.08
N VAL A 601 29.70 -22.40 -7.29
CA VAL A 601 29.29 -23.80 -7.36
C VAL A 601 29.34 -24.38 -5.94
N VAL A 602 28.19 -24.86 -5.46
CA VAL A 602 28.04 -25.43 -4.12
C VAL A 602 28.56 -26.87 -4.11
N GLY A 603 28.23 -27.63 -5.16
CA GLY A 603 28.69 -29.00 -5.32
C GLY A 603 28.39 -29.52 -6.73
N THR A 604 28.78 -30.76 -6.98
CA THR A 604 28.47 -31.47 -8.22
C THR A 604 27.72 -32.75 -7.91
N ILE A 605 26.75 -33.10 -8.76
CA ILE A 605 26.02 -34.37 -8.68
C ILE A 605 26.52 -35.27 -9.80
N HIS A 606 27.02 -36.44 -9.41
CA HIS A 606 27.45 -37.51 -10.30
C HIS A 606 26.79 -38.82 -9.85
N GLN A 607 25.99 -39.44 -10.71
CA GLN A 607 25.27 -40.69 -10.38
C GLN A 607 24.50 -40.59 -9.04
N ASN A 608 23.71 -39.53 -8.88
CA ASN A 608 22.97 -39.18 -7.65
C ASN A 608 23.81 -38.89 -6.40
N LYS A 609 25.14 -39.00 -6.46
CA LYS A 609 26.03 -38.68 -5.34
C LYS A 609 26.35 -37.19 -5.33
N PHE A 610 26.18 -36.55 -4.17
CA PHE A 610 26.60 -35.18 -3.97
C PHE A 610 28.07 -35.09 -3.52
N ASP A 611 28.87 -34.35 -4.29
CA ASP A 611 30.24 -34.01 -3.91
C ASP A 611 30.36 -32.50 -3.68
N LEU A 612 30.69 -32.12 -2.43
CA LEU A 612 30.84 -30.72 -2.03
C LEU A 612 32.05 -30.08 -2.73
N CYS A 613 31.83 -28.91 -3.33
CA CYS A 613 32.90 -28.13 -3.95
C CYS A 613 33.59 -27.23 -2.93
N LYS A 614 34.86 -26.88 -3.18
CA LYS A 614 35.57 -25.88 -2.39
C LYS A 614 34.82 -24.55 -2.43
N SER A 615 34.88 -23.78 -1.36
CA SER A 615 34.19 -22.47 -1.25
C SER A 615 34.62 -21.45 -2.31
N THR A 616 35.80 -21.65 -2.93
CA THR A 616 36.38 -20.85 -4.01
C THR A 616 35.99 -21.31 -5.42
N THR A 617 35.32 -22.47 -5.57
CA THR A 617 34.91 -22.97 -6.88
C THR A 617 33.84 -22.05 -7.49
N ARG A 618 34.04 -21.67 -8.76
CA ARG A 618 33.18 -20.78 -9.52
C ARG A 618 32.87 -21.36 -10.89
N VAL A 619 31.76 -20.93 -11.45
CA VAL A 619 31.35 -21.24 -12.82
C VAL A 619 32.36 -20.64 -13.81
N SER A 620 32.69 -21.38 -14.88
CA SER A 620 33.62 -20.93 -15.92
C SER A 620 33.02 -19.80 -16.76
N LYS A 621 33.81 -18.75 -17.04
CA LYS A 621 33.38 -17.61 -17.89
C LYS A 621 33.06 -18.01 -19.35
N PRO A 622 33.95 -18.69 -20.09
CA PRO A 622 33.74 -18.99 -21.51
C PRO A 622 32.68 -20.07 -21.78
N THR A 623 32.29 -20.81 -20.76
CA THR A 623 31.42 -21.97 -20.90
C THR A 623 29.95 -21.54 -20.97
N LEU A 624 29.18 -22.17 -21.87
CA LEU A 624 27.73 -21.97 -21.97
C LEU A 624 27.02 -22.96 -21.07
N TYR A 625 26.20 -22.46 -20.14
CA TYR A 625 25.42 -23.29 -19.24
C TYR A 625 23.94 -23.29 -19.61
N GLN A 626 23.24 -24.37 -19.27
CA GLN A 626 21.79 -24.48 -19.39
C GLN A 626 21.20 -24.92 -18.06
N TYR A 627 20.02 -24.40 -17.73
CA TYR A 627 19.21 -24.92 -16.63
C TYR A 627 18.89 -26.41 -16.86
N SER A 628 19.09 -27.22 -15.83
CA SER A 628 18.65 -28.61 -15.80
C SER A 628 17.55 -28.77 -14.74
N ARG A 629 16.59 -29.66 -15.01
CA ARG A 629 15.58 -30.07 -14.02
C ARG A 629 16.17 -30.86 -12.86
N GLY A 630 17.46 -31.24 -12.96
CA GLY A 630 18.23 -31.93 -11.94
C GLY A 630 18.01 -33.43 -11.96
N ASP A 631 18.83 -34.12 -11.16
CA ASP A 631 18.67 -35.52 -10.81
C ASP A 631 18.57 -35.65 -9.28
N CYS A 632 18.20 -36.82 -8.78
CA CYS A 632 18.13 -37.07 -7.35
C CYS A 632 19.50 -36.86 -6.70
N CYS A 633 19.53 -36.40 -5.45
CA CYS A 633 20.79 -35.98 -4.82
C CYS A 633 20.90 -36.57 -3.41
N GLY A 634 21.99 -37.27 -3.09
CA GLY A 634 22.17 -37.96 -1.81
C GLY A 634 23.59 -38.23 -1.38
#